data_AF-A0A6P0U3A1-F1
#
_entry.id   AF-A0A6P0U3A1-F1
#
_cell.length_a   1.000
_cell.length_b   1.000
_cell.length_c   1.000
_cell.angle_alpha   90.00
_cell.angle_beta   90.00
_cell.angle_gamma   90.00
#
_symmetry.space_group_name_H-M   'P 1'
#
loop_
_entity.id
_entity.type
_entity.pdbx_description
1 polymer ?
#
loop_
_entity_poly.entity_id
_entity_poly.type
_entity_poly.pdbx_seq_one_letter_code
_entity_poly.pdbx_strand_id
1 'polypeptide(L)'
;MKIAFEGKADFSGISSEHLHITEVKHKTFVEVNETGTEAAAATTVIMSRNIQRKIVVEMLVDRPFFFAIRDNHSGTILFMGEITNPEN
;
A
#
# COMPACT_ATOMS: atom_id res chain seq x y z
N MET A 1 0.72 23.23 5.73
CA MET A 1 0.70 23.71 4.33
C MET A 1 -0.43 24.73 4.04
N LYS A 2 -0.91 25.50 5.01
CA LYS A 2 -2.07 26.40 4.82
C LYS A 2 -1.84 27.52 3.80
N ILE A 3 -0.65 28.13 3.83
CA ILE A 3 -0.27 29.26 2.98
C ILE A 3 -0.47 28.96 1.48
N ALA A 4 -0.19 27.73 1.05
CA ALA A 4 -0.32 27.29 -0.34
C ALA A 4 -1.76 27.39 -0.89
N PHE A 5 -2.77 27.35 0.00
CA PHE A 5 -4.20 27.30 -0.37
C PHE A 5 -4.97 28.59 -0.02
N GLU A 6 -4.41 29.47 0.81
CA GLU A 6 -5.12 30.64 1.37
C GLU A 6 -4.82 31.97 0.62
N GLY A 7 -4.36 31.92 -0.64
CA GLY A 7 -4.09 33.15 -1.43
C GLY A 7 -2.94 33.99 -0.89
N LYS A 8 -2.04 33.40 -0.10
CA LYS A 8 -0.83 34.04 0.44
C LYS A 8 0.44 33.31 0.01
N ALA A 9 0.30 32.38 -0.92
CA ALA A 9 1.40 31.59 -1.45
C ALA A 9 2.30 32.46 -2.33
N ASP A 10 3.60 32.28 -2.17
CA ASP A 10 4.56 32.77 -3.14
C ASP A 10 4.85 31.65 -4.15
N PHE A 11 4.18 31.73 -5.29
CA PHE A 11 4.40 30.89 -6.46
C PHE A 11 5.04 31.68 -7.62
N SER A 12 5.80 32.74 -7.31
CA SER A 12 6.50 33.56 -8.31
C SER A 12 7.47 32.77 -9.20
N GLY A 13 7.96 31.62 -8.72
CA GLY A 13 8.76 30.68 -9.52
C GLY A 13 7.97 29.88 -10.58
N ILE A 14 6.65 29.92 -10.55
CA ILE A 14 5.75 29.26 -11.51
C ILE A 14 5.12 30.29 -12.47
N SER A 15 4.66 31.43 -11.95
CA SER A 15 4.01 32.49 -12.73
C SER A 15 4.28 33.86 -12.12
N SER A 16 4.29 34.90 -12.95
CA SER A 16 4.31 36.30 -12.50
C SER A 16 2.98 36.77 -11.90
N GLU A 17 1.89 36.06 -12.19
CA GLU A 17 0.57 36.29 -11.61
C GLU A 17 0.44 35.69 -10.22
N HIS A 18 -0.43 36.25 -9.39
CA HIS A 18 -0.69 35.68 -8.06
C HIS A 18 -1.48 34.37 -8.16
N LEU A 19 -0.89 33.27 -7.67
CA LEU A 19 -1.48 31.93 -7.69
C LEU A 19 -1.68 31.38 -6.27
N HIS A 20 -2.65 30.48 -6.13
CA HIS A 20 -2.79 29.60 -4.98
C HIS A 20 -3.39 28.26 -5.41
N ILE A 21 -3.24 27.24 -4.57
CA ILE A 21 -3.83 25.92 -4.81
C ILE A 21 -5.29 25.97 -4.37
N THR A 22 -6.20 25.67 -5.29
CA THR A 22 -7.64 25.58 -4.99
C THR A 22 -8.04 24.15 -4.60
N GLU A 23 -7.51 23.15 -5.31
CA GLU A 23 -7.83 21.74 -5.09
C GLU A 23 -6.64 20.85 -5.45
N VAL A 24 -6.45 19.76 -4.70
CA VAL A 24 -5.53 18.68 -5.04
C VAL A 24 -6.32 17.38 -5.11
N LYS A 25 -6.43 16.79 -6.29
CA LYS A 25 -7.14 15.53 -6.51
C LYS A 25 -6.16 14.36 -6.48
N HIS A 26 -6.40 13.42 -5.59
CA HIS A 26 -5.67 12.15 -5.54
C HIS A 26 -6.68 11.00 -5.59
N LYS A 27 -6.63 10.18 -6.64
CA LYS A 27 -7.48 9.00 -6.83
C LYS A 27 -6.58 7.79 -6.99
N THR A 28 -6.84 6.75 -6.23
CA THR A 28 -6.06 5.51 -6.20
C THR A 28 -6.97 4.31 -6.42
N PHE A 29 -6.39 3.22 -6.93
CA PHE A 29 -7.05 1.94 -7.10
C PHE A 29 -6.03 0.84 -6.81
N VAL A 30 -6.43 -0.14 -5.99
CA VAL A 30 -5.63 -1.33 -5.67
C VAL A 30 -6.57 -2.52 -5.78
N GLU A 31 -6.15 -3.52 -6.54
CA GLU A 31 -6.85 -4.80 -6.68
C GLU A 31 -5.97 -5.90 -6.08
N VAL A 32 -6.59 -6.80 -5.32
CA VAL A 32 -5.94 -7.99 -4.78
C VAL A 32 -6.71 -9.19 -5.27
N ASN A 33 -6.03 -10.09 -5.98
CA ASN A 33 -6.57 -11.34 -6.49
C ASN A 33 -5.51 -12.44 -6.37
N GLU A 34 -5.90 -13.68 -6.62
CA GLU A 34 -5.03 -14.85 -6.49
C GLU A 34 -3.92 -14.87 -7.54
N THR A 35 -4.13 -14.22 -8.69
CA THR A 35 -3.16 -14.19 -9.79
C THR A 35 -2.01 -13.22 -9.52
N GLY A 36 -2.20 -12.24 -8.64
CA GLY A 36 -1.16 -11.28 -8.23
C GLY A 36 0.08 -11.91 -7.56
N THR A 37 0.04 -13.19 -7.18
CA THR A 37 1.21 -13.98 -6.75
C THR A 37 0.96 -15.49 -6.96
N GLU A 38 0.63 -15.88 -8.18
CA GLU A 38 0.39 -17.28 -8.56
C GLU A 38 1.71 -18.07 -8.62
N ALA A 39 2.26 -18.48 -7.47
CA ALA A 39 3.14 -19.66 -7.29
C ALA A 39 3.88 -19.65 -5.92
N ALA A 40 3.23 -19.26 -4.82
CA ALA A 40 3.75 -19.60 -3.49
C ALA A 40 3.51 -21.09 -3.20
N ALA A 41 4.23 -21.93 -3.93
CA ALA A 41 4.70 -23.25 -3.53
C ALA A 41 3.67 -24.12 -2.80
N ALA A 42 2.92 -24.92 -3.57
CA ALA A 42 2.46 -26.24 -3.14
C ALA A 42 3.67 -27.14 -2.82
N THR A 43 4.46 -26.77 -1.80
CA THR A 43 5.51 -27.61 -1.23
C THR A 43 4.85 -28.50 -0.19
N THR A 44 4.13 -29.50 -0.66
CA THR A 44 3.74 -30.64 0.18
C THR A 44 5.03 -31.40 0.50
N VAL A 45 5.73 -31.02 1.56
CA VAL A 45 6.84 -31.81 2.08
C VAL A 45 6.24 -33.04 2.77
N ILE A 46 5.96 -34.10 2.00
CA ILE A 46 5.81 -35.44 2.56
C ILE A 46 7.22 -35.95 2.81
N MET A 47 7.85 -35.48 3.89
CA MET A 47 9.04 -36.14 4.42
C MET A 47 8.62 -36.98 5.61
N SER A 48 8.54 -38.28 5.37
CA SER A 48 8.56 -39.28 6.42
C SER A 48 9.90 -39.21 7.15
N ARG A 49 9.80 -39.11 8.49
CA ARG A 49 10.85 -39.30 9.50
C ARG A 49 11.61 -38.04 9.95
N ASN A 50 11.29 -37.63 11.19
CA ASN A 50 12.09 -36.81 12.11
C ASN A 50 12.43 -35.37 11.70
N ILE A 51 11.46 -34.59 11.22
CA ILE A 51 11.63 -33.14 11.08
C ILE A 51 11.04 -32.47 12.31
N GLN A 52 11.86 -31.71 13.05
CA GLN A 52 11.39 -30.78 14.08
C GLN A 52 10.19 -30.01 13.53
N ARG A 53 9.04 -30.07 14.21
CA ARG A 53 7.80 -29.38 13.78
C ARG A 53 8.13 -27.94 13.43
N LYS A 54 8.25 -27.66 12.12
CA LYS A 54 8.32 -26.29 11.61
C LYS A 54 6.98 -25.68 12.02
N ILE A 55 7.01 -24.71 12.93
CA ILE A 55 5.80 -24.01 13.34
C ILE A 55 5.26 -23.33 12.09
N VAL A 56 4.16 -23.87 11.56
CA VAL A 56 3.40 -23.22 10.49
C VAL A 56 2.70 -22.05 11.16
N VAL A 57 3.05 -20.83 10.76
CA VAL A 57 2.34 -19.63 11.20
C VAL A 57 1.14 -19.47 10.27
N GLU A 58 -0.05 -19.65 10.83
CA GLU A 58 -1.29 -19.32 10.14
C GLU A 58 -1.52 -17.81 10.24
N MET A 59 -1.60 -17.14 9.09
CA MET A 59 -1.92 -15.72 9.01
C MET A 59 -3.36 -15.57 8.55
N LEU A 60 -4.26 -15.36 9.50
CA LEU A 60 -5.67 -15.11 9.24
C LEU A 60 -5.94 -13.60 9.20
N VAL A 61 -6.38 -13.11 8.04
CA VAL A 61 -6.70 -11.70 7.79
C VAL A 61 -8.23 -11.56 7.65
N ASP A 62 -8.94 -11.73 8.77
CA ASP A 62 -10.41 -11.85 8.87
C ASP A 62 -11.09 -10.63 9.54
N ARG A 63 -10.35 -9.53 9.69
CA ARG A 63 -10.79 -8.29 10.36
C ARG A 63 -10.03 -7.09 9.77
N PRO A 64 -10.42 -5.85 10.07
CA PRO A 64 -9.76 -4.67 9.51
C PRO A 64 -8.24 -4.74 9.62
N PHE A 65 -7.56 -4.44 8.52
CA PHE A 65 -6.11 -4.55 8.45
C PHE A 65 -5.51 -3.41 7.64
N PHE A 66 -4.27 -3.09 7.99
CA PHE A 66 -3.45 -2.14 7.27
C PHE A 66 -2.57 -2.87 6.26
N PHE A 67 -2.36 -2.28 5.09
CA PHE A 67 -1.43 -2.79 4.07
C PHE A 67 -0.52 -1.67 3.55
N ALA A 68 0.66 -2.06 3.07
CA ALA A 68 1.55 -1.18 2.33
C ALA A 68 2.22 -1.95 1.19
N ILE A 69 2.28 -1.35 0.02
CA ILE A 69 3.07 -1.81 -1.12
C ILE A 69 4.34 -0.96 -1.13
N ARG A 70 5.49 -1.61 -1.04
CA ARG A 70 6.79 -0.95 -0.86
C ARG A 70 7.80 -1.49 -1.87
N ASP A 71 8.64 -0.60 -2.39
CA ASP A 71 9.85 -1.00 -3.09
C ASP A 71 10.91 -1.48 -2.08
N ASN A 72 11.37 -2.72 -2.24
CA ASN A 72 12.27 -3.36 -1.27
C ASN A 72 13.69 -2.79 -1.32
N HIS A 73 14.14 -2.25 -2.47
CA HIS A 73 15.49 -1.73 -2.62
C HIS A 73 15.66 -0.35 -1.98
N SER A 74 14.82 0.61 -2.35
CA SER A 74 14.86 1.99 -1.83
C SER A 74 14.17 2.13 -0.48
N GLY A 75 13.22 1.24 -0.21
CA GLY A 75 12.38 1.32 0.96
C GLY A 75 11.14 2.21 0.82
N THR A 76 10.89 2.74 -0.38
CA THR A 76 9.81 3.69 -0.64
C THR A 76 8.44 3.01 -0.56
N ILE A 77 7.51 3.61 0.19
CA ILE A 77 6.10 3.20 0.21
C ILE A 77 5.43 3.74 -1.05
N LEU A 78 4.95 2.84 -1.90
CA LEU A 78 4.26 3.14 -3.15
C LEU A 78 2.76 3.33 -2.92
N PHE A 79 2.17 2.45 -2.10
CA PHE A 79 0.78 2.53 -1.67
C PHE A 79 0.68 2.15 -0.20
N MET A 80 -0.28 2.72 0.50
CA MET A 80 -0.65 2.28 1.83
C MET A 80 -2.11 2.59 2.09
N GLY A 81 -2.74 1.79 2.94
CA GLY A 81 -4.14 1.96 3.25
C GLY A 81 -4.63 0.99 4.31
N GLU A 82 -5.88 1.16 4.67
CA GLU A 82 -6.61 0.29 5.58
C GLU A 82 -7.80 -0.31 4.82
N ILE A 83 -8.00 -1.62 4.96
CA ILE A 83 -9.18 -2.31 4.47
C ILE A 83 -10.05 -2.60 5.69
N THR A 84 -11.17 -1.90 5.80
CA THR A 84 -12.17 -2.09 6.85
C THR A 84 -13.35 -2.96 6.38
N ASN A 85 -13.65 -2.94 5.07
CA ASN A 85 -14.62 -3.81 4.42
C ASN A 85 -14.09 -4.20 3.01
N PRO A 86 -13.83 -5.49 2.75
CA PRO A 86 -13.35 -5.97 1.46
C PRO A 86 -14.47 -6.15 0.40
N GLU A 87 -15.75 -6.14 0.78
CA GLU A 87 -16.90 -6.46 -0.11
C GLU A 87 -17.57 -5.23 -0.76
N ASN A 88 -16.80 -4.32 -1.37
CA ASN A 88 -17.40 -3.24 -2.17
C ASN A 88 -17.65 -3.65 -3.62
#